data_AF-A0A2G9TPQ8-F1
#
_entry.id   AF-A0A2G9TPQ8-F1
#
_cell.length_a   1.000
_cell.length_b   1.000
_cell.length_c   1.000
_cell.angle_alpha   90.00
_cell.angle_beta   90.00
_cell.angle_gamma   90.00
#
_symmetry.space_group_name_H-M   'P 1'
#
loop_
_entity.id
_entity.type
_entity.pdbx_description
1 polymer ?
#
loop_
_entity_poly.entity_id
_entity_poly.type
_entity_poly.pdbx_seq_one_letter_code
_entity_poly.pdbx_strand_id
1 'polypeptide(L)'
;MGVLSILLTILSCSTMAQTLFTQSAGVKGTLMCGDRPLANTKLKLYDDDTGPDLDDLMAEGTTDSMGQFLLFGHTSEIMTIDPKLNIYHDCDDSLT
;
A
#
# COMPACT_ATOMS: atom_id res chain seq x y z
N MET A 1 -28.25 -5.02 -29.93
CA MET A 1 -28.71 -5.64 -28.66
C MET A 1 -27.76 -6.73 -28.16
N GLY A 2 -27.28 -7.65 -29.01
CA GLY A 2 -26.30 -8.69 -28.60
C GLY A 2 -24.93 -8.16 -28.18
N VAL A 3 -24.29 -7.30 -29.00
CA VAL A 3 -22.93 -6.80 -28.74
C VAL A 3 -22.83 -5.97 -27.46
N LEU A 4 -23.80 -5.09 -27.20
CA LEU A 4 -23.85 -4.29 -25.98
C LEU A 4 -24.04 -5.17 -24.73
N SER A 5 -24.88 -6.21 -24.83
CA SER A 5 -25.09 -7.15 -23.73
C SER A 5 -23.84 -7.99 -23.45
N ILE A 6 -23.13 -8.43 -24.49
CA ILE A 6 -21.85 -9.15 -24.36
C ILE A 6 -20.80 -8.25 -23.70
N LEU A 7 -20.69 -6.99 -24.13
CA LEU A 7 -19.75 -6.03 -23.55
C LEU A 7 -20.04 -5.79 -22.05
N LEU A 8 -21.30 -5.60 -21.68
CA LEU A 8 -21.72 -5.43 -20.28
C LEU A 8 -21.39 -6.65 -19.43
N THR A 9 -21.59 -7.86 -19.95
CA THR A 9 -21.26 -9.11 -19.24
C THR A 9 -19.76 -9.33 -19.08
N ILE A 10 -18.95 -8.96 -20.07
CA ILE A 10 -17.48 -9.04 -19.94
C ILE A 10 -17.01 -8.05 -18.87
N LEU A 11 -17.54 -6.82 -18.89
CA LEU A 11 -17.19 -5.77 -17.93
C LEU A 11 -17.57 -6.14 -16.48
N SER A 12 -18.73 -6.78 -16.29
CA SER A 12 -19.17 -7.24 -14.97
C SER A 12 -18.36 -8.45 -14.47
N CYS A 13 -17.93 -9.33 -15.36
CA CYS A 13 -17.10 -10.48 -15.01
C CYS A 13 -15.70 -10.05 -14.55
N SER A 14 -15.10 -9.06 -15.23
CA SER A 14 -13.77 -8.56 -14.89
C SER A 14 -13.72 -7.86 -13.54
N THR A 15 -14.73 -7.05 -13.19
CA THR A 15 -14.78 -6.38 -11.88
C THR A 15 -15.00 -7.37 -10.74
N MET A 16 -15.77 -8.44 -10.99
CA MET A 16 -16.00 -9.51 -10.02
C MET A 16 -14.75 -10.37 -9.79
N ALA A 17 -13.90 -10.54 -10.81
CA ALA A 17 -12.64 -11.26 -10.66
C ALA A 17 -11.65 -10.53 -9.73
N GLN A 18 -11.58 -9.19 -9.81
CA GLN A 18 -10.70 -8.39 -8.95
C GLN A 18 -11.11 -8.46 -7.46
N THR A 19 -12.41 -8.44 -7.17
CA THR A 19 -12.91 -8.48 -5.78
C THR A 19 -12.69 -9.83 -5.09
N LEU A 20 -12.59 -10.93 -5.84
CA LEU A 20 -12.36 -12.27 -5.28
C LEU A 20 -10.93 -12.46 -4.76
N PHE A 21 -9.97 -11.74 -5.34
CA PHE A 21 -8.55 -11.82 -5.01
C PHE A 21 -8.07 -10.60 -4.21
N THR A 22 -8.98 -9.70 -3.83
CA THR A 22 -8.63 -8.54 -3.02
C THR A 22 -8.19 -8.98 -1.63
N GLN A 23 -6.99 -8.58 -1.25
CA GLN A 23 -6.43 -8.74 0.09
C GLN A 23 -6.01 -7.37 0.63
N SER A 24 -6.07 -7.20 1.94
CA SER A 24 -5.88 -5.91 2.59
C SER A 24 -4.96 -6.03 3.79
N ALA A 25 -4.15 -5.00 4.01
CA ALA A 25 -3.29 -4.87 5.18
C ALA A 25 -3.36 -3.45 5.73
N GLY A 26 -3.05 -3.31 7.02
CA GLY A 26 -3.00 -2.03 7.69
C GLY A 26 -1.92 -1.98 8.76
N VAL A 27 -1.32 -0.82 8.92
CA VAL A 27 -0.23 -0.56 9.87
C VAL A 27 -0.48 0.76 10.59
N LYS A 28 -0.36 0.75 11.92
CA LYS A 28 -0.45 1.91 12.79
C LYS A 28 0.78 1.97 13.66
N GLY A 29 1.36 3.15 13.83
CA GLY A 29 2.53 3.31 14.67
C GLY A 29 2.85 4.77 14.97
N THR A 30 3.99 4.94 15.65
CA THR A 30 4.60 6.23 15.95
C THR A 30 6.08 6.14 15.61
N LEU A 31 6.57 7.05 14.77
CA LEU A 31 8.00 7.16 14.46
C LEU A 31 8.69 8.14 15.37
N MET A 32 9.90 7.75 15.81
CA MET A 32 10.77 8.53 16.68
C MET A 32 12.15 8.63 16.02
N CYS A 33 12.82 9.77 16.24
CA CYS A 33 14.21 10.03 15.89
C CYS A 33 14.96 10.40 17.18
N GLY A 34 15.62 9.40 17.76
CA GLY A 34 16.03 9.45 19.17
C GLY A 34 14.83 9.69 20.08
N ASP A 35 14.91 10.72 20.92
CA ASP A 35 13.86 11.07 21.89
C ASP A 35 12.77 12.00 21.32
N ARG A 36 12.81 12.34 20.02
CA ARG A 36 11.87 13.28 19.39
C ARG A 36 10.94 12.56 18.42
N PRO A 37 9.64 12.91 18.37
CA PRO A 37 8.76 12.40 17.32
C PRO A 37 9.27 12.78 15.93
N LEU A 38 9.28 11.81 15.03
CA LEU A 38 9.71 12.00 13.66
C LEU A 38 8.49 12.37 12.80
N ALA A 39 8.21 13.68 12.78
CA ALA A 39 7.09 14.26 12.07
C ALA A 39 7.39 14.49 10.57
N ASN A 40 6.34 14.59 9.77
CA ASN A 40 6.43 14.90 8.33
C ASN A 40 7.27 13.88 7.52
N THR A 41 7.31 12.63 7.96
CA THR A 41 8.05 11.55 7.28
C THR A 41 7.15 10.81 6.33
N LYS A 42 7.59 10.69 5.06
CA LYS A 42 6.85 9.97 4.03
C LYS A 42 6.91 8.47 4.31
N LEU A 43 5.75 7.83 4.17
CA LEU A 43 5.53 6.41 4.38
C LEU A 43 4.84 5.82 3.16
N LYS A 44 5.18 4.59 2.81
CA LYS A 44 4.49 3.84 1.78
C LYS A 44 4.33 2.39 2.20
N LEU A 45 3.09 1.90 2.13
CA LEU A 45 2.76 0.49 2.29
C LEU A 45 2.73 -0.14 0.90
N TYR A 46 3.57 -1.15 0.71
CA TYR A 46 3.68 -1.93 -0.50
C TYR A 46 3.28 -3.37 -0.26
N ASP A 47 2.85 -4.04 -1.32
CA ASP A 47 3.03 -5.47 -1.46
C ASP A 47 4.46 -5.74 -1.99
N ASP A 48 5.23 -6.57 -1.30
CA ASP A 48 6.63 -6.85 -1.64
C ASP A 48 6.75 -8.10 -2.51
N ASP A 49 6.54 -7.94 -3.80
CA ASP A 49 6.59 -9.05 -4.74
C ASP A 49 8.02 -9.53 -5.02
N THR A 50 8.20 -10.85 -5.15
CA THR A 50 9.46 -11.42 -5.63
C THR A 50 9.37 -11.78 -7.11
N GLY A 51 10.22 -11.18 -7.95
CA GLY A 51 10.39 -11.59 -9.35
C GLY A 51 10.27 -10.44 -10.37
N PRO A 52 9.66 -10.66 -11.55
CA PRO A 52 9.49 -9.64 -12.58
C PRO A 52 8.34 -8.66 -12.30
N ASP A 53 7.58 -8.90 -11.23
CA ASP A 53 6.52 -7.99 -10.79
C ASP A 53 7.11 -6.77 -10.07
N LEU A 54 6.41 -5.64 -10.16
CA LEU A 54 6.81 -4.41 -9.49
C LEU A 54 5.98 -4.26 -8.22
N ASP A 55 6.62 -3.99 -7.08
CA ASP A 55 5.94 -3.76 -5.79
C ASP A 55 4.66 -2.92 -5.94
N ASP A 56 3.51 -3.51 -5.59
CA ASP A 56 2.23 -2.84 -5.66
C ASP A 56 2.10 -1.80 -4.55
N LEU A 57 1.94 -0.51 -4.91
CA LEU A 57 1.68 0.54 -3.92
C LEU A 57 0.25 0.42 -3.38
N MET A 58 0.12 -0.06 -2.15
CA MET A 58 -1.17 -0.24 -1.48
C MET A 58 -1.67 1.06 -0.83
N ALA A 59 -0.79 1.83 -0.19
CA ALA A 59 -1.12 3.10 0.46
C ALA A 59 0.11 4.00 0.64
N GLU A 60 -0.10 5.31 0.70
CA GLU A 60 0.93 6.27 1.11
C GLU A 60 0.38 7.27 2.13
N GLY A 61 1.28 7.83 2.93
CA GLY A 61 0.94 8.88 3.87
C GLY A 61 2.16 9.48 4.54
N THR A 62 1.90 10.33 5.52
CA THR A 62 2.94 11.10 6.22
C THR A 62 2.66 11.08 7.71
N THR A 63 3.69 10.97 8.54
CA THR A 63 3.54 11.08 10.00
C THR A 63 3.08 12.47 10.44
N ASP A 64 2.24 12.53 11.47
CA ASP A 64 1.77 13.77 12.07
C ASP A 64 2.83 14.45 12.96
N SER A 65 2.47 15.56 13.63
CA SER A 65 3.37 16.30 14.52
C SER A 65 3.83 15.51 15.76
N MET A 66 3.15 14.42 16.09
CA MET A 66 3.51 13.48 17.15
C MET A 66 4.16 12.20 16.59
N GLY A 67 4.55 12.18 15.31
CA GLY A 67 5.16 11.02 14.66
C GLY A 67 4.16 9.89 14.37
N GLN A 68 2.86 10.09 14.62
CA GLN A 68 1.86 9.04 14.48
C GLN A 68 1.45 8.87 13.02
N PHE A 69 1.12 7.63 12.66
CA PHE A 69 0.57 7.29 11.35
C PHE A 69 -0.39 6.11 11.42
N LEU A 70 -1.26 6.05 10.41
CA LEU A 70 -2.15 4.92 10.13
C LEU A 70 -2.24 4.80 8.60
N LEU A 71 -1.80 3.67 8.06
CA LEU A 71 -1.98 3.31 6.66
C LEU A 71 -2.81 2.03 6.57
N PHE A 72 -3.69 1.97 5.57
CA PHE A 72 -4.42 0.79 5.20
C PHE A 72 -4.57 0.79 3.68
N GLY A 73 -4.40 -0.37 3.06
CA GLY A 73 -4.45 -0.51 1.62
C GLY A 73 -4.84 -1.92 1.23
N HIS A 74 -4.97 -2.12 -0.08
CA HIS A 74 -5.32 -3.41 -0.66
C HIS A 74 -4.69 -3.54 -2.04
N THR A 75 -4.46 -4.78 -2.46
CA THR A 75 -4.23 -5.12 -3.86
C THR A 75 -5.05 -6.38 -4.21
N SER A 76 -5.17 -6.69 -5.50
CA SER A 76 -5.88 -7.86 -6.00
C SER A 76 -4.89 -8.86 -6.55
N GLU A 77 -4.54 -9.84 -5.73
CA GLU A 77 -3.51 -10.83 -6.04
C GLU A 77 -3.99 -12.25 -5.73
N ILE A 78 -3.64 -13.20 -6.60
CA ILE A 78 -4.08 -14.60 -6.47
C ILE A 78 -3.33 -15.29 -5.31
N MET A 79 -2.04 -14.95 -5.12
CA MET A 79 -1.24 -15.45 -4.02
C MET A 79 -1.38 -14.53 -2.80
N THR A 80 -0.74 -14.87 -1.69
CA THR A 80 -0.83 -14.08 -0.46
C THR A 80 0.07 -12.86 -0.56
N ILE A 81 -0.48 -11.69 -0.24
CA ILE A 81 0.27 -10.43 -0.19
C ILE A 81 1.35 -10.46 0.91
N ASP A 82 2.44 -9.75 0.70
CA ASP A 82 3.60 -9.57 1.57
C ASP A 82 3.76 -8.10 1.99
N PRO A 83 2.98 -7.58 2.97
CA PRO A 83 2.94 -6.16 3.26
C PRO A 83 4.25 -5.62 3.84
N LYS A 84 4.82 -4.61 3.18
CA LYS A 84 6.08 -3.94 3.55
C LYS A 84 5.87 -2.44 3.73
N LEU A 85 6.28 -1.91 4.88
CA LEU A 85 6.26 -0.47 5.16
C LEU A 85 7.63 0.15 4.85
N ASN A 86 7.69 0.99 3.83
CA ASN A 86 8.85 1.83 3.53
C ASN A 86 8.73 3.17 4.26
N ILE A 87 9.79 3.54 4.97
CA ILE A 87 9.90 4.78 5.74
C ILE A 87 11.02 5.62 5.13
N TYR A 88 10.71 6.82 4.64
CA TYR A 88 11.67 7.70 3.96
C TYR A 88 12.09 8.84 4.88
N HIS A 89 13.26 8.72 5.50
CA HIS A 89 13.81 9.70 6.44
C HIS A 89 15.34 9.83 6.30
N ASP A 90 15.86 10.93 6.83
CA ASP A 90 17.28 11.26 7.00
C ASP A 90 17.69 11.31 8.49
N CYS A 91 16.82 10.80 9.38
CA CYS A 91 17.11 10.73 10.82
C CYS A 91 18.41 9.93 11.09
N ASP A 92 19.38 10.60 11.71
CA ASP A 92 20.63 10.05 12.26
C ASP A 92 21.48 9.22 11.27
N ASP A 93 21.32 9.39 9.95
CA ASP A 93 22.07 8.60 8.95
C ASP A 93 23.46 9.16 8.60
N SER A 94 23.82 10.33 9.16
CA SER A 94 25.11 11.02 8.97
C SER A 94 25.45 11.34 7.50
N LEU A 95 24.47 11.26 6.59
CA LEU A 95 24.64 11.48 5.16
C LEU A 95 23.72 12.62 4.71
N THR A 96 24.31 13.78 4.47
CA THR A 96 23.64 14.97 3.91
C THR A 96 23.38 14.85 2.43
#